data_AF-A0A3F2V1F5-F1
#
_entry.id   AF-A0A3F2V1F5-F1
#
_cell.length_a   1.000
_cell.length_b   1.000
_cell.length_c   1.000
_cell.angle_alpha   90.00
_cell.angle_beta   90.00
_cell.angle_gamma   90.00
#
_symmetry.space_group_name_H-M   'P 1'
#
loop_
_entity.id
_entity.type
_entity.pdbx_description
1 polymer ?
#
loop_
_entity_poly.entity_id
_entity_poly.type
_entity_poly.pdbx_seq_one_letter_code
_entity_poly.pdbx_strand_id
1 'polypeptide(L)'
;MKTVERSSPISARYSLDKLDSMVVRDIARLEEQLARIEGDAGNHTRLSTARTYRTMIADRKKLLAQIQEQSSEFLGEAEAG
;
A
#
# COMPACT_ATOMS: atom_id res chain seq x y z
N MET A 1 20.94 -16.09 -25.87
CA MET A 1 20.07 -16.02 -24.68
C MET A 1 20.60 -14.91 -23.78
N LYS A 2 19.85 -13.82 -23.58
CA LYS A 2 20.26 -12.75 -22.67
C LYS A 2 20.04 -13.25 -21.24
N THR A 3 21.11 -13.41 -20.47
CA THR A 3 21.05 -13.64 -19.03
C THR A 3 20.33 -12.44 -18.41
N VAL A 4 19.10 -12.67 -17.94
CA VAL A 4 18.38 -11.69 -17.13
C VAL A 4 19.24 -11.49 -15.89
N GLU A 5 19.84 -10.31 -15.76
CA GLU A 5 20.52 -9.93 -14.53
C GLU A 5 19.49 -10.05 -13.41
N ARG A 6 19.69 -11.04 -12.53
CA ARG A 6 18.89 -11.17 -11.31
C ARG A 6 19.17 -9.89 -10.53
N SER A 7 18.21 -8.97 -10.54
CA SER A 7 18.22 -7.74 -9.75
C SER A 7 18.73 -8.10 -8.35
N SER A 8 19.86 -7.55 -7.94
CA SER A 8 20.50 -7.91 -6.68
C SER A 8 19.49 -7.76 -5.53
N PRO A 9 19.47 -8.67 -4.54
CA PRO A 9 18.45 -8.72 -3.47
C PRO A 9 18.29 -7.38 -2.72
N ILE A 10 19.36 -6.57 -2.65
CA ILE A 10 19.35 -5.23 -2.06
C ILE A 10 18.47 -4.24 -2.85
N SER A 11 18.49 -4.30 -4.18
CA SER A 11 17.68 -3.43 -5.04
C SER A 11 16.18 -3.76 -4.93
N ALA A 12 15.85 -5.06 -4.82
CA ALA A 12 14.49 -5.51 -4.59
C ALA A 12 13.96 -5.05 -3.22
N ARG A 13 14.74 -5.20 -2.16
CA ARG A 13 14.38 -4.76 -0.80
C ARG A 13 14.16 -3.23 -0.72
N TYR A 14 15.08 -2.44 -1.26
CA TYR A 14 14.91 -0.98 -1.32
C TYR A 14 13.67 -0.56 -2.11
N SER A 15 13.34 -1.31 -3.17
CA SER A 15 12.12 -1.07 -3.96
C SER A 15 10.84 -1.40 -3.18
N LEU A 16 10.84 -2.47 -2.39
CA LEU A 16 9.73 -2.85 -1.51
C LEU A 16 9.54 -1.85 -0.37
N ASP A 17 10.61 -1.41 0.31
CA ASP A 17 10.54 -0.41 1.38
C ASP A 17 10.00 0.93 0.87
N LYS A 18 10.40 1.33 -0.34
CA LYS A 18 9.88 2.53 -0.99
C LYS A 18 8.41 2.39 -1.36
N LEU A 19 7.99 1.21 -1.83
CA LEU A 19 6.61 0.91 -2.18
C LEU A 19 5.71 0.90 -0.93
N ASP A 20 6.15 0.28 0.17
CA ASP A 20 5.50 0.30 1.48
C ASP A 20 5.27 1.74 1.96
N SER A 21 6.33 2.56 1.97
CA SER A 21 6.27 3.99 2.33
C SER A 21 5.35 4.82 1.43
N MET A 22 5.18 4.43 0.15
CA MET A 22 4.25 5.09 -0.76
C MET A 22 2.81 4.71 -0.45
N VAL A 23 2.52 3.43 -0.20
CA VAL A 23 1.18 2.94 0.11
C VAL A 23 0.70 3.49 1.46
N VAL A 24 1.57 3.56 2.48
CA VAL A 24 1.25 4.18 3.78
C VAL A 24 0.82 5.65 3.61
N ARG A 25 1.57 6.43 2.81
CA ARG A 25 1.22 7.83 2.53
C ARG A 25 -0.09 7.98 1.77
N ASP A 26 -0.38 7.07 0.84
CA ASP A 26 -1.63 7.05 0.08
C ASP A 26 -2.83 6.74 0.99
N ILE A 27 -2.70 5.75 1.88
CA ILE A 27 -3.72 5.43 2.89
C ILE A 27 -4.02 6.65 3.76
N ALA A 28 -2.99 7.27 4.33
CA ALA A 28 -3.17 8.44 5.20
C ALA A 28 -3.88 9.60 4.48
N ARG A 29 -3.54 9.84 3.21
CA ARG A 29 -4.20 10.85 2.38
C ARG A 29 -5.68 10.53 2.15
N LEU A 30 -6.01 9.26 1.87
CA LEU A 30 -7.40 8.83 1.67
C LEU A 30 -8.21 8.92 2.97
N GLU A 31 -7.61 8.56 4.11
CA GLU A 31 -8.23 8.70 5.43
C GLU A 31 -8.51 10.17 5.77
N GLU A 32 -7.58 11.09 5.47
CA GLU A 32 -7.80 12.53 5.65
C GLU A 32 -8.95 13.05 4.76
N GLN A 33 -9.02 12.63 3.50
CA GLN A 33 -10.10 13.01 2.60
C GLN A 33 -11.45 12.48 3.07
N LEU A 34 -11.49 11.24 3.56
CA LEU A 34 -12.69 10.65 4.13
C LEU A 34 -13.18 11.44 5.35
N ALA A 35 -12.28 11.79 6.28
CA ALA A 35 -12.63 12.57 7.47
C ALA A 35 -13.25 13.93 7.12
N ARG A 36 -12.73 14.61 6.10
CA ARG A 36 -13.29 15.90 5.60
C ARG A 36 -14.69 15.73 5.00
N ILE A 37 -14.98 14.57 4.42
CA ILE A 37 -16.28 14.27 3.80
C ILE A 37 -17.31 13.89 4.87
N GLU A 38 -16.90 13.08 5.85
CA GLU A 38 -17.76 12.64 6.96
C GLU A 38 -18.10 13.76 7.94
N GLY A 39 -17.22 14.75 8.12
CA GLY A 39 -17.47 15.92 8.98
C GLY A 39 -18.61 16.84 8.52
N ASP A 40 -19.17 16.63 7.33
CA ASP A 40 -20.24 17.42 6.72
C ASP A 40 -21.42 16.50 6.36
N ALA A 41 -22.07 15.97 7.40
CA ALA A 41 -23.05 14.88 7.33
C ALA A 41 -24.38 15.22 6.62
N GLY A 42 -24.54 16.44 6.10
CA GLY A 42 -25.80 16.92 5.51
C GLY A 42 -26.02 16.56 4.03
N ASN A 43 -25.04 15.97 3.32
CA ASN A 43 -25.10 15.81 1.86
C ASN A 43 -25.11 14.33 1.41
N HIS A 44 -26.20 13.89 0.77
CA HIS A 44 -26.36 12.52 0.27
C HIS A 44 -25.31 12.09 -0.77
N THR A 45 -24.85 13.00 -1.63
CA THR A 45 -23.77 12.71 -2.60
C THR A 45 -22.47 12.33 -1.89
N ARG A 46 -22.22 12.89 -0.69
CA ARG A 46 -21.04 12.59 0.12
C ARG A 46 -21.07 11.21 0.76
N LEU A 47 -22.24 10.60 0.97
CA LEU A 47 -22.33 9.22 1.48
C LEU A 47 -21.79 8.20 0.47
N SER A 48 -22.13 8.36 -0.82
CA SER A 48 -21.59 7.53 -1.89
C SER A 48 -20.08 7.70 -2.01
N THR A 49 -19.62 8.95 -2.00
CA THR A 49 -18.18 9.28 -2.04
C THR A 49 -17.42 8.71 -0.83
N ALA A 50 -17.96 8.86 0.39
CA ALA A 50 -17.37 8.29 1.60
C ALA A 50 -17.28 6.76 1.53
N ARG A 51 -18.30 6.10 0.99
CA ARG A 51 -18.27 4.65 0.76
C ARG A 51 -17.14 4.26 -0.19
N THR A 52 -16.97 4.98 -1.30
CA THR A 52 -15.86 4.75 -2.24
C THR A 52 -14.51 4.91 -1.56
N TYR A 53 -14.31 5.97 -0.78
CA TYR A 53 -13.06 6.17 -0.04
C TYR A 53 -12.77 5.05 0.95
N ARG A 54 -13.78 4.57 1.69
CA ARG A 54 -13.63 3.41 2.59
C ARG A 54 -13.19 2.15 1.84
N THR A 55 -13.77 1.87 0.68
CA THR A 55 -13.35 0.75 -0.17
C THR A 55 -11.90 0.92 -0.63
N MET A 56 -11.53 2.09 -1.13
CA MET A 56 -10.15 2.37 -1.56
C MET A 56 -9.15 2.20 -0.42
N ILE A 57 -9.47 2.68 0.78
CA ILE A 57 -8.63 2.51 1.98
C ILE A 57 -8.46 1.03 2.31
N ALA A 58 -9.55 0.24 2.28
CA ALA A 58 -9.48 -1.20 2.53
C ALA A 58 -8.60 -1.94 1.52
N ASP A 59 -8.75 -1.63 0.23
CA ASP A 59 -7.93 -2.21 -0.84
C ASP A 59 -6.46 -1.85 -0.68
N ARG A 60 -6.16 -0.59 -0.29
CA ARG A 60 -4.78 -0.14 -0.04
C ARG A 60 -4.16 -0.79 1.20
N LYS A 61 -4.94 -1.01 2.26
CA LYS A 61 -4.49 -1.77 3.44
C LYS A 61 -4.19 -3.24 3.09
N LYS A 62 -4.98 -3.85 2.21
CA LYS A 62 -4.71 -5.19 1.70
C LYS A 62 -3.43 -5.24 0.87
N LEU A 63 -3.23 -4.27 -0.02
CA LEU A 63 -1.99 -4.14 -0.80
C LEU A 63 -0.77 -3.96 0.13
N LEU A 64 -0.89 -3.13 1.16
CA LEU A 64 0.18 -2.93 2.15
C LEU A 64 0.58 -4.25 2.82
N ALA A 65 -0.41 -5.04 3.26
CA ALA A 65 -0.15 -6.33 3.88
C ALA A 65 0.58 -7.29 2.92
N GLN A 66 0.22 -7.30 1.63
CA GLN A 66 0.90 -8.13 0.62
C GLN A 66 2.35 -7.68 0.41
N ILE A 67 2.62 -6.37 0.38
CA ILE A 67 4.00 -5.85 0.27
C ILE A 67 4.84 -6.25 1.48
N GLN A 68 4.26 -6.19 2.68
CA GLN A 68 4.93 -6.56 3.93
C GLN A 68 5.19 -8.06 4.02
N GLU A 69 4.25 -8.89 3.56
CA GLU A 69 4.42 -10.33 3.42
C GLU A 69 5.57 -10.65 2.45
N GLN A 70 5.55 -10.09 1.25
CA GLN A 70 6.63 -10.26 0.27
C GLN A 70 7.99 -9.79 0.80
N SER A 71 8.03 -8.64 1.48
CA SER A 71 9.25 -8.15 2.12
C SER A 71 9.77 -9.14 3.16
N SER A 72 8.88 -9.74 3.96
CA SER A 72 9.24 -10.74 4.97
C SER A 72 9.73 -12.06 4.35
N GLU A 73 9.12 -12.51 3.25
CA GLU A 73 9.58 -13.68 2.49
C GLU A 73 10.99 -13.47 1.93
N PHE A 74 11.27 -12.29 1.36
CA PHE A 74 12.61 -11.91 0.90
C PHE A 74 13.66 -11.90 2.03
N LEU A 75 13.26 -11.60 3.27
CA LEU A 75 14.15 -11.66 4.44
C LEU A 75 14.39 -13.09 4.92
N GLY A 76 13.34 -13.91 4.91
CA GLY A 76 13.42 -15.33 5.29
C GLY A 76 14.29 -16.15 4.34
N GLU A 77 14.28 -15.85 3.04
CA GLU A 77 15.16 -16.52 2.06
C GLU A 77 16.63 -16.06 2.14
N ALA A 78 16.90 -14.84 2.61
CA ALA A 78 18.26 -14.29 2.71
C ALA A 78 19.08 -14.83 3.91
N GLU A 79 18.42 -15.38 4.93
CA GLU A 79 19.09 -16.00 6.09
C GLU A 79 19.29 -17.53 5.95
N ALA A 80 18.69 -18.16 4.92
CA ALA A 80 18.70 -19.62 4.73
C ALA A 80 19.70 -20.12 3.66
N GLY A 81 20.50 -19.23 3.04
CA GLY A 81 21.50 -19.56 2.02
C GLY A 81 22.89 -19.04 2.35
#